data_AF-A0A0E0JBS2-F1
#
_entry.id   AF-A0A0E0JBS2-F1
#
_cell.length_a   1.000
_cell.length_b   1.000
_cell.length_c   1.000
_cell.angle_alpha   90.00
_cell.angle_beta   90.00
_cell.angle_gamma   90.00
#
_symmetry.space_group_name_H-M   'P 1'
#
loop_
_entity.id
_entity.type
_entity.pdbx_description
1 polymer ?
#
loop_
_entity_poly.entity_id
_entity_poly.type
_entity_poly.pdbx_seq_one_letter_code
_entity_poly.pdbx_strand_id
1 'polypeptide(L)'
;MWQFVRRMLPELLFHEVFELACEGRCLSGSTWDHILGYRNASKANPETVLFLRCCMIPAVGAVTKLARFVGQPLISPDEEEAGVVHGGHC
;
A
#
# COMPACT_ATOMS: atom_id res chain seq x y z
N MET A 1 -7.28 0.26 10.18
CA MET A 1 -7.57 -0.50 11.40
C MET A 1 -7.88 0.40 12.59
N TRP A 2 -6.92 1.15 13.14
CA TRP A 2 -7.16 2.07 14.27
C TRP A 2 -8.37 3.00 14.06
N GLN A 3 -8.43 3.72 12.93
CA GLN A 3 -9.54 4.65 12.67
C GLN A 3 -10.92 3.98 12.65
N PHE A 4 -10.98 2.72 12.20
CA PHE A 4 -12.20 1.92 12.20
C PHE A 4 -12.57 1.46 13.60
N VAL A 5 -11.58 0.99 14.37
CA VAL A 5 -11.77 0.55 15.76
C VAL A 5 -12.17 1.72 16.65
N ARG A 6 -11.53 2.89 16.53
CA ARG A 6 -11.87 4.12 17.27
C ARG A 6 -13.33 4.55 17.07
N ARG A 7 -13.90 4.28 15.89
CA ARG A 7 -15.30 4.60 15.57
C ARG A 7 -16.28 3.65 16.28
N MET A 8 -15.89 2.40 16.52
CA MET A 8 -16.74 1.36 17.13
C MET A 8 -16.52 1.21 18.64
N LEU A 9 -15.28 1.39 19.11
CA LEU A 9 -14.83 1.24 20.49
C LEU A 9 -13.95 2.45 20.84
N PRO A 10 -14.54 3.60 21.20
CA PRO A 10 -13.79 4.84 21.44
C PRO A 10 -12.91 4.79 22.70
N GLU A 11 -13.22 3.90 23.64
CA GLU A 11 -12.46 3.70 24.88
C GLU A 11 -11.16 2.93 24.67
N LEU A 12 -11.03 2.21 23.56
CA LEU A 12 -9.87 1.39 23.29
C LEU A 12 -8.69 2.30 22.90
N LEU A 13 -7.57 2.16 23.59
CA LEU A 13 -6.41 3.00 23.37
C LEU A 13 -5.65 2.53 22.14
N PHE A 14 -4.94 3.46 21.50
CA PHE A 14 -4.14 3.16 20.32
C PHE A 14 -3.11 2.05 20.59
N HIS A 15 -2.46 2.08 21.76
CA HIS A 15 -1.45 1.08 22.10
C HIS A 15 -2.03 -0.32 22.22
N GLU A 16 -3.26 -0.48 22.73
CA GLU A 16 -3.92 -1.79 22.84
C GLU A 16 -4.22 -2.37 21.46
N VAL A 17 -4.70 -1.53 20.53
CA VAL A 17 -4.92 -1.92 19.13
C VAL A 17 -3.60 -2.26 18.43
N PHE A 18 -2.55 -1.51 18.73
CA PHE A 18 -1.22 -1.73 18.19
C PHE A 18 -0.64 -3.08 18.65
N GLU A 19 -0.71 -3.40 19.95
CA GLU A 19 -0.25 -4.68 20.48
C GLU A 19 -1.03 -5.85 19.86
N LEU A 20 -2.36 -5.74 19.77
CA LEU A 20 -3.17 -6.75 19.08
C LEU A 20 -2.76 -6.94 17.61
N ALA A 21 -2.34 -5.87 16.93
CA ALA A 21 -1.85 -5.95 15.56
C ALA A 21 -0.49 -6.65 15.47
N CYS A 22 0.41 -6.37 16.42
CA CYS A 22 1.71 -7.02 16.54
C CYS A 22 1.59 -8.52 16.87
N GLU A 23 0.65 -8.89 17.74
CA GLU A 23 0.31 -10.28 18.05
C GLU A 23 -0.47 -10.98 16.92
N GLY A 24 -0.88 -10.25 15.87
CA GLY A 24 -1.67 -10.77 14.76
C GLY A 24 -3.12 -11.13 15.11
N ARG A 25 -3.63 -10.60 16.22
CA ARG A 25 -4.96 -10.88 16.78
C ARG A 25 -6.03 -9.86 16.37
N CYS A 26 -5.78 -9.09 15.32
CA CYS A 26 -6.77 -8.19 14.77
C CYS A 26 -7.84 -8.93 13.95
N LEU A 27 -8.97 -8.27 13.70
CA LEU A 27 -10.08 -8.81 12.90
C LEU A 27 -9.67 -9.28 11.49
N SER A 28 -8.64 -8.65 10.93
CA SER A 28 -8.06 -9.04 9.63
C SER A 28 -7.02 -10.16 9.74
N GLY A 29 -6.67 -10.63 10.93
CA GLY A 29 -5.54 -11.53 11.17
C GLY A 29 -4.18 -10.81 11.19
N SER A 30 -3.10 -11.60 11.11
CA SER A 30 -1.71 -11.13 11.11
C SER A 30 -1.42 -10.20 9.94
N THR A 31 -1.15 -8.93 10.23
CA THR A 31 -0.73 -7.94 9.21
C THR A 31 0.52 -8.42 8.46
N TRP A 32 1.41 -9.13 9.15
CA TRP A 32 2.62 -9.69 8.55
C TRP A 32 2.31 -10.80 7.54
N ASP A 33 1.34 -11.66 7.83
CA ASP A 33 0.93 -12.73 6.93
C ASP A 33 0.35 -12.15 5.63
N HIS A 34 -0.43 -11.07 5.72
CA HIS A 34 -0.91 -10.35 4.54
C HIS A 34 0.24 -9.79 3.69
N ILE A 35 1.17 -9.05 4.32
CA ILE A 35 2.29 -8.43 3.62
C ILE A 35 3.17 -9.50 2.95
N LEU A 36 3.53 -10.56 3.70
CA LEU A 36 4.36 -11.64 3.21
C LEU A 36 3.65 -12.47 2.14
N GLY A 37 2.36 -12.75 2.32
CA GLY A 37 1.52 -13.46 1.38
C GLY A 37 1.50 -12.78 0.01
N TYR A 38 1.13 -11.49 -0.04
CA TYR A 38 1.12 -10.73 -1.30
C TYR A 38 2.53 -10.54 -1.89
N ARG A 39 3.55 -10.34 -1.05
CA ARG A 39 4.94 -10.27 -1.53
C ARG A 39 5.38 -11.57 -2.20
N ASN A 40 5.03 -12.72 -1.62
CA ASN A 40 5.38 -14.02 -2.17
C ASN A 40 4.56 -14.34 -3.42
N ALA A 41 3.26 -14.02 -3.42
CA ALA A 41 2.40 -14.17 -4.58
C ALA A 41 2.88 -13.32 -5.77
N SER A 42 3.34 -12.08 -5.52
CA SER A 42 3.92 -11.21 -6.56
C SER A 42 5.21 -11.78 -7.15
N LYS A 43 6.02 -12.48 -6.36
CA LYS A 43 7.20 -13.19 -6.88
C LYS A 43 6.84 -14.42 -7.70
N ALA A 44 5.80 -15.14 -7.29
CA ALA A 44 5.36 -16.35 -7.97
C ALA A 44 4.64 -16.04 -9.30
N ASN A 45 3.82 -14.98 -9.32
CA ASN A 45 3.01 -14.59 -10.47
C ASN A 45 3.09 -13.07 -10.71
N PRO A 46 4.23 -12.57 -11.20
CA PRO A 46 4.44 -11.13 -11.36
C PRO A 46 3.51 -10.48 -12.40
N GLU A 47 2.94 -11.25 -13.32
CA GLU A 47 1.99 -10.77 -14.33
C GLU A 47 0.57 -10.58 -13.77
N THR A 48 0.24 -11.17 -12.61
CA THR A 48 -1.11 -11.13 -12.03
C THR A 48 -1.16 -10.57 -10.62
N VAL A 49 0.00 -10.41 -9.96
CA VAL A 49 0.09 -9.80 -8.62
C VAL A 49 1.22 -8.78 -8.58
N LEU A 50 0.86 -7.50 -8.40
CA LEU A 50 1.81 -6.41 -8.18
C LEU A 50 1.94 -6.07 -6.70
N PHE A 51 3.16 -6.16 -6.16
CA PHE A 51 3.48 -5.71 -4.81
C PHE A 51 4.19 -4.34 -4.83
N LEU A 52 3.52 -3.30 -4.33
CA LEU A 52 4.09 -1.96 -4.18
C LEU A 52 4.43 -1.66 -2.72
N ARG A 53 5.64 -1.16 -2.48
CA ARG A 53 6.05 -0.66 -1.16
C ARG A 53 6.00 0.86 -1.18
N CYS A 54 4.96 1.44 -0.58
CA CYS A 54 4.66 2.89 -0.63
C CYS A 54 5.83 3.76 -0.14
N CYS A 55 6.54 3.34 0.91
CA CYS A 55 7.67 4.11 1.44
C CYS A 55 8.94 4.07 0.58
N MET A 56 9.04 3.18 -0.41
CA MET A 56 10.26 2.98 -1.20
C MET A 56 10.15 3.51 -2.63
N ILE A 57 8.99 3.98 -3.05
CA ILE A 57 8.74 4.43 -4.42
C ILE A 57 8.04 5.79 -4.35
N PRO A 58 8.58 6.85 -4.97
CA PRO A 58 7.86 8.11 -5.13
C PRO A 58 6.47 7.86 -5.74
N ALA A 59 5.47 8.68 -5.36
CA ALA A 59 4.09 8.49 -5.79
C ALA A 59 3.97 8.30 -7.32
N VAL A 60 4.70 9.11 -8.10
CA VAL A 60 4.78 9.00 -9.57
C VAL A 60 5.28 7.62 -10.00
N GLY A 61 6.39 7.14 -9.43
CA GLY A 61 6.94 5.83 -9.77
C GLY A 61 6.02 4.66 -9.40
N ALA A 62 5.18 4.81 -8.36
CA ALA A 62 4.19 3.80 -8.00
C ALA A 62 3.04 3.76 -9.03
N VAL A 63 2.56 4.93 -9.47
CA VAL A 63 1.52 5.06 -10.51
C VAL A 63 2.03 4.51 -11.85
N THR A 64 3.27 4.82 -12.25
CA THR A 64 3.88 4.28 -13.46
C THR A 64 3.95 2.76 -13.46
N LYS A 65 4.38 2.16 -12.35
CA LYS A 65 4.42 0.70 -12.21
C LYS A 65 3.02 0.08 -12.25
N LEU A 66 2.04 0.71 -11.61
CA LEU A 66 0.67 0.22 -11.59
C LEU A 66 0.05 0.22 -12.99
N ALA A 67 0.18 1.31 -13.73
CA ALA A 67 -0.42 1.43 -15.05
C ALA A 67 0.17 0.44 -16.07
N ARG A 68 1.49 0.28 -16.06
CA ARG A 68 2.16 -0.76 -16.86
C ARG A 68 1.63 -2.15 -16.52
N PHE A 69 1.45 -2.45 -15.24
CA PHE A 69 0.95 -3.73 -14.78
C PHE A 69 -0.50 -4.02 -15.20
N VAL A 70 -1.38 -3.02 -15.21
CA VAL A 70 -2.78 -3.19 -15.69
C VAL A 70 -2.92 -3.08 -17.22
N GLY A 71 -1.80 -3.01 -17.95
CA GLY A 71 -1.79 -2.86 -19.42
C GLY A 71 -2.36 -1.52 -19.90
N GLN A 72 -2.41 -0.50 -19.03
CA GLN A 72 -2.87 0.83 -19.39
C GLN A 72 -1.66 1.69 -19.78
N PRO A 73 -1.61 2.26 -20.98
CA PRO A 73 -0.67 3.33 -21.26
C PRO A 73 -1.05 4.53 -20.39
N LEU A 74 -0.16 4.93 -19.47
CA LEU A 74 -0.16 6.32 -18.99
C LEU A 74 0.15 7.17 -20.22
N ILE A 75 -0.67 8.18 -20.47
CA ILE A 75 -0.85 8.79 -21.78
C ILE A 75 0.39 9.63 -22.19
N SER A 76 0.48 9.90 -23.51
CA SER A 76 1.43 10.66 -24.36
C SER A 76 2.74 11.25 -23.77
N PRO A 77 3.81 11.36 -24.57
CA PRO A 77 5.11 11.93 -24.15
C PRO A 77 5.05 13.34 -23.52
N ASP A 78 3.92 14.04 -23.59
CA ASP A 78 3.72 15.37 -22.98
C ASP A 78 3.37 15.31 -21.49
N GLU A 79 2.79 14.19 -20.99
CA GLU A 79 2.40 14.06 -19.57
C GLU A 79 3.58 13.63 -18.67
N GLU A 80 4.62 13.02 -19.25
CA GLU A 80 5.84 12.61 -18.54
C GLU A 80 6.64 13.83 -18.03
N GLU A 81 6.53 14.97 -18.72
CA GLU A 81 7.21 16.23 -18.35
C GLU A 81 6.41 17.05 -17.31
N ALA A 82 5.08 16.92 -17.27
CA ALA A 82 4.21 17.63 -16.34
C ALA A 82 4.14 17.00 -14.92
N GLY A 83 4.35 15.69 -14.81
CA GLY A 83 4.30 14.96 -13.52
C GLY A 83 5.53 15.13 -12.60
N VAL A 84 6.60 15.76 -13.10
CA VAL A 84 7.85 16.01 -12.36
C VAL A 84 7.77 17.30 -11.54
N VAL A 85 6.75 18.14 -11.74
CA VAL A 85 6.69 19.49 -11.17
C VAL A 85 5.37 19.71 -10.42
N HIS A 86 5.30 19.21 -9.18
CA HIS A 86 4.84 19.93 -7.97
C HIS A 86 4.24 19.01 -6.88
N GLY A 87 4.80 19.14 -5.67
CA GLY A 87 4.27 18.62 -4.39
C GLY A 87 5.25 17.63 -3.76
N GLY A 88 6.25 18.00 -2.97
CA GLY A 88 6.26 19.07 -1.97
C GLY A 88 6.20 18.43 -0.58
N HIS A 89 7.38 18.25 0.02
CA HIS A 89 7.69 17.93 1.42
C HIS A 89 7.20 16.60 2.04
N CYS A 90 8.15 15.95 2.72
CA CYS A 90 7.88 15.09 3.88
C CYS A 90 7.09 15.85 4.96
#